data_AF-A0A7S1BN88-F1
#
_entry.id   AF-A0A7S1BN88-F1
#
_cell.length_a   1.000
_cell.length_b   1.000
_cell.length_c   1.000
_cell.angle_alpha   90.00
_cell.angle_beta   90.00
_cell.angle_gamma   90.00
#
_symmetry.space_group_name_H-M   'P 1'
#
loop_
_entity.id
_entity.type
_entity.pdbx_description
1 polymer ?
#
loop_
_entity_poly.entity_id
_entity_poly.type
_entity_poly.pdbx_seq_one_letter_code
_entity_poly.pdbx_strand_id
1 'polypeptide(L)'
;QTLGCFSLSPLHGRKMVWHEHAEVLHIVCSMLDATSIARLRRTCKFVLENVGCPRSVATVTSMRGSHLPGMATLEQLSLADSIVELRTHIRFQYRSTNLLESSLEPLRRFANLLLQHPSMTVKIEAHCGLEAPRSLGYSFARERAKSVREAL
;
A
#
# COMPACT_ATOMS: atom_id res chain seq x y z
N GLN A 1 32.93 27.28 -3.18
CA GLN A 1 32.55 25.85 -3.22
C GLN A 1 31.77 25.63 -4.50
N THR A 2 32.49 25.25 -5.56
CA THR A 2 31.97 25.03 -6.91
C THR A 2 31.62 23.55 -7.05
N LEU A 3 30.35 23.27 -7.33
CA LEU A 3 29.86 21.92 -7.63
C LEU A 3 30.55 21.41 -8.90
N GLY A 4 31.35 20.35 -8.74
CA GLY A 4 32.04 19.68 -9.85
C GLY A 4 31.03 19.08 -10.81
N CYS A 5 31.01 19.60 -12.04
CA CYS A 5 30.26 19.05 -13.15
C CYS A 5 30.97 17.77 -13.62
N PHE A 6 30.44 16.60 -13.26
CA PHE A 6 30.92 15.33 -13.79
C PHE A 6 30.51 15.22 -15.27
N SER A 7 31.44 15.54 -16.14
CA SER A 7 31.34 15.24 -17.57
C SER A 7 31.52 13.73 -17.77
N LEU A 8 30.40 13.03 -18.01
CA LEU A 8 30.42 11.64 -18.43
C LEU A 8 30.85 11.59 -19.89
N SER A 9 32.08 11.09 -20.13
CA SER A 9 32.58 10.82 -21.48
C SER A 9 31.66 9.84 -22.23
N PRO A 10 31.42 10.02 -23.53
CA PRO A 10 30.59 9.12 -24.32
C PRO A 10 31.32 7.79 -24.52
N LEU A 11 30.90 6.78 -23.75
CA LEU A 11 31.34 5.39 -23.93
C LEU A 11 30.91 4.90 -25.31
N HIS A 12 31.90 4.67 -26.17
CA HIS A 12 31.73 4.13 -27.51
C HIS A 12 31.06 2.74 -27.46
N GLY A 13 29.87 2.65 -28.05
CA GLY A 13 29.52 1.56 -28.97
C GLY A 13 29.23 0.16 -28.43
N ARG A 14 29.16 -0.08 -27.12
CA ARG A 14 28.48 -1.30 -26.62
C ARG A 14 26.99 -0.99 -26.48
N LYS A 15 26.16 -1.59 -27.36
CA LYS A 15 24.73 -1.76 -27.08
C LYS A 15 24.64 -2.44 -25.72
N MET A 16 24.33 -1.66 -24.69
CA MET A 16 24.05 -2.18 -23.35
C MET A 16 22.95 -3.22 -23.52
N VAL A 17 23.24 -4.47 -23.12
CA VAL A 17 22.26 -5.55 -23.20
C VAL A 17 21.30 -5.37 -22.04
N TRP A 18 20.21 -4.64 -22.27
CA TRP A 18 19.26 -4.20 -21.25
C TRP A 18 18.59 -5.35 -20.47
N HIS A 19 18.62 -6.58 -20.99
CA HIS A 19 17.94 -7.73 -20.39
C HIS A 19 18.53 -8.15 -19.04
N GLU A 20 19.85 -8.11 -18.86
CA GLU A 20 20.49 -8.47 -17.57
C GLU A 20 20.15 -7.44 -16.46
N HIS A 21 19.76 -6.23 -16.85
CA HIS A 21 19.47 -5.15 -15.89
C HIS A 21 18.02 -5.14 -15.40
N ALA A 22 17.10 -5.84 -16.07
CA ALA A 22 15.69 -5.86 -15.69
C ALA A 22 15.47 -6.61 -14.36
N GLU A 23 16.20 -7.69 -14.12
CA GLU A 23 16.11 -8.44 -12.85
C GLU A 23 16.62 -7.61 -11.67
N VAL A 24 17.80 -6.98 -11.83
CA VAL A 24 18.36 -6.07 -10.83
C VAL A 24 17.39 -4.92 -10.54
N LEU A 25 16.75 -4.36 -11.58
CA LEU A 25 15.73 -3.32 -11.42
C LEU A 25 14.53 -3.81 -10.59
N HIS A 26 14.02 -5.02 -10.83
CA HIS A 26 12.92 -5.58 -10.05
C HIS A 26 13.31 -5.82 -8.59
N ILE A 27 14.53 -6.27 -8.32
CA ILE A 27 15.08 -6.41 -6.96
C ILE A 27 15.10 -5.05 -6.27
N VAL A 28 15.65 -4.01 -6.92
CA VAL A 28 15.65 -2.65 -6.36
C VAL A 28 14.22 -2.16 -6.12
N CYS A 29 13.30 -2.33 -7.08
CA CYS A 29 11.90 -1.92 -6.92
C CYS A 29 11.17 -2.71 -5.82
N SER A 30 11.57 -3.96 -5.53
CA SER A 30 10.99 -4.71 -4.40
C SER A 30 11.36 -4.13 -3.04
N MET A 31 12.41 -3.32 -2.96
CA MET A 31 12.86 -2.65 -1.73
C MET A 31 12.31 -1.23 -1.56
N LEU A 32 11.61 -0.70 -2.56
CA LEU A 32 11.07 0.67 -2.56
C LEU A 32 9.56 0.65 -2.31
N ASP A 33 8.96 1.68 -1.74
CA ASP A 33 7.50 1.82 -1.74
C ASP A 33 6.95 2.14 -3.14
N ALA A 34 5.64 1.94 -3.37
CA ALA A 34 5.02 2.22 -4.66
C ALA A 34 5.12 3.68 -5.12
N THR A 35 5.14 4.64 -4.18
CA THR A 35 5.28 6.07 -4.49
C THR A 35 6.66 6.37 -5.04
N SER A 36 7.71 5.78 -4.46
CA SER A 36 9.10 5.86 -4.89
C SER A 36 9.27 5.24 -6.28
N ILE A 37 8.64 4.08 -6.55
CA ILE A 37 8.62 3.48 -7.89
C ILE A 37 7.91 4.41 -8.90
N ALA A 38 6.76 4.98 -8.54
CA ALA A 38 6.03 5.89 -9.41
C ALA A 38 6.84 7.16 -9.73
N ARG A 39 7.59 7.70 -8.76
CA ARG A 39 8.52 8.82 -8.97
C ARG A 39 9.67 8.43 -9.91
N LEU A 40 10.29 7.28 -9.69
CA LEU A 40 11.35 6.77 -10.57
C LEU A 40 10.87 6.56 -12.00
N ARG A 41 9.66 6.05 -12.22
CA ARG A 41 9.07 5.95 -13.57
C ARG A 41 8.95 7.29 -14.27
N ARG A 42 8.62 8.36 -13.53
CA ARG A 42 8.48 9.71 -14.11
C ARG A 42 9.81 10.31 -14.52
N THR A 43 10.90 9.93 -13.87
CA THR A 43 12.23 10.53 -14.10
C THR A 43 13.19 9.64 -14.89
N CYS A 44 12.94 8.33 -14.97
CA CYS A 44 13.81 7.37 -15.64
C CYS A 44 13.05 6.55 -16.70
N LYS A 45 13.38 6.78 -17.98
CA LYS A 45 12.78 6.08 -19.13
C LYS A 45 12.92 4.55 -19.04
N PHE A 46 14.08 4.07 -18.58
CA PHE A 46 14.31 2.63 -18.40
C PHE A 46 13.32 2.02 -17.40
N VAL A 47 13.05 2.70 -16.28
CA VAL A 47 12.06 2.24 -15.28
C VAL A 47 10.65 2.32 -15.84
N LEU A 48 10.31 3.38 -16.58
CA LEU A 48 9.00 3.52 -17.23
C LEU A 48 8.66 2.33 -18.13
N GLU A 49 9.63 1.90 -18.94
CA GLU A 49 9.50 0.84 -19.94
C GLU A 49 9.50 -0.57 -19.33
N ASN A 50 10.19 -0.77 -18.19
CA ASN A 50 10.39 -2.10 -17.60
C ASN A 50 9.53 -2.36 -16.35
N VAL A 51 9.07 -1.32 -15.67
CA VAL A 51 8.29 -1.43 -14.43
C VAL A 51 6.96 -0.71 -14.63
N GLY A 52 5.85 -1.38 -14.34
CA GLY A 52 4.50 -0.82 -14.35
C GLY A 52 3.55 -1.42 -15.38
N CYS A 53 3.97 -2.42 -16.15
CA CYS A 53 3.05 -3.38 -16.74
C CYS A 53 2.64 -4.43 -15.68
N PRO A 54 1.47 -5.08 -15.80
CA PRO A 54 1.01 -6.07 -14.82
C PRO A 54 2.00 -7.16 -14.47
N ARG A 55 2.75 -7.65 -15.47
CA ARG A 55 3.78 -8.67 -15.27
C ARG A 55 4.91 -8.18 -14.37
N SER A 56 5.46 -7.00 -14.63
CA SER A 56 6.54 -6.42 -13.82
C SER A 56 6.10 -6.12 -12.38
N VAL A 57 4.87 -5.62 -12.19
CA VAL A 57 4.30 -5.36 -10.86
C VAL A 57 4.11 -6.67 -10.11
N ALA A 58 3.59 -7.72 -10.76
CA ALA A 58 3.47 -9.04 -10.16
C ALA A 58 4.84 -9.61 -9.76
N THR A 59 5.87 -9.45 -10.59
CA THR A 59 7.25 -9.84 -10.25
C THR A 59 7.75 -9.11 -9.00
N VAL A 60 7.67 -7.79 -8.98
CA VAL A 60 8.08 -6.97 -7.82
C VAL A 60 7.33 -7.38 -6.56
N THR A 61 6.03 -7.62 -6.68
CA THR A 61 5.16 -8.05 -5.58
C THR A 61 5.56 -9.42 -5.04
N SER A 62 5.84 -10.38 -5.94
CA SER A 62 6.28 -11.73 -5.56
C SER A 62 7.61 -11.70 -4.81
N MET A 63 8.53 -10.83 -5.21
CA MET A 63 9.83 -10.63 -4.52
C MET A 63 9.67 -10.05 -3.12
N ARG A 64 8.60 -9.28 -2.84
CA ARG A 64 8.29 -8.78 -1.49
C ARG A 64 7.73 -9.86 -0.56
N GLY A 65 7.41 -11.04 -1.08
CA GLY A 65 6.69 -12.07 -0.32
C GLY A 65 5.25 -11.68 0.01
N SER A 66 4.68 -10.67 -0.67
CA SER A 66 3.28 -10.30 -0.46
C SER A 66 2.40 -11.33 -1.16
N HIS A 67 1.56 -12.00 -0.37
CA HIS A 67 0.64 -13.03 -0.86
C HIS A 67 -0.67 -12.47 -1.41
N LEU A 68 -0.82 -11.15 -1.59
CA LEU A 68 -2.06 -10.60 -2.13
C LEU A 68 -2.18 -10.97 -3.62
N PRO A 69 -3.12 -11.86 -4.00
CA PRO A 69 -3.26 -12.29 -5.38
C PRO A 69 -3.80 -11.13 -6.23
N GLY A 70 -3.33 -11.04 -7.47
CA GLY A 70 -3.92 -10.13 -8.46
C GLY A 70 -3.46 -8.68 -8.41
N MET A 71 -2.36 -8.36 -7.73
CA MET A 71 -1.73 -7.03 -7.85
C MET A 71 -1.10 -6.87 -9.24
N ALA A 72 -1.81 -6.14 -10.10
CA ALA A 72 -1.47 -5.89 -11.50
C ALA A 72 -1.06 -4.45 -11.77
N THR A 73 -1.23 -3.55 -10.80
CA THR A 73 -0.99 -2.10 -10.98
C THR A 73 -0.18 -1.51 -9.83
N LEU A 74 0.55 -0.43 -10.12
CA LEU A 74 1.27 0.32 -9.08
C LEU A 74 0.32 0.97 -8.07
N GLU A 75 -0.92 1.27 -8.49
CA GLU A 75 -1.96 1.77 -7.59
C GLU A 75 -2.31 0.71 -6.54
N GLN A 76 -2.54 -0.54 -6.96
CA GLN A 76 -2.80 -1.66 -6.04
C GLN A 76 -1.61 -1.92 -5.11
N LEU A 77 -0.38 -1.78 -5.61
CA LEU A 77 0.82 -1.90 -4.80
C LEU A 77 0.90 -0.76 -3.75
N SER A 78 0.61 0.48 -4.16
CA SER A 78 0.56 1.64 -3.25
C SER A 78 -0.50 1.48 -2.18
N LEU A 79 -1.65 0.95 -2.57
CA LEU A 79 -2.72 0.64 -1.64
C LEU A 79 -2.29 -0.44 -0.63
N ALA A 80 -1.66 -1.52 -1.11
CA ALA A 80 -1.16 -2.58 -0.24
C ALA A 80 -0.11 -2.05 0.75
N ASP A 81 0.84 -1.24 0.29
CA ASP A 81 1.84 -0.59 1.14
C ASP A 81 1.14 0.29 2.21
N SER A 82 0.15 1.09 1.80
CA SER A 82 -0.61 1.95 2.71
C SER A 82 -1.43 1.15 3.74
N ILE A 83 -2.02 0.02 3.36
CA ILE A 83 -2.77 -0.86 4.27
C ILE A 83 -1.84 -1.48 5.31
N VAL A 84 -0.63 -1.90 4.92
CA VAL A 84 0.37 -2.46 5.85
C VAL A 84 0.81 -1.42 6.88
N GLU A 85 0.95 -0.15 6.46
CA GLU A 85 1.28 0.96 7.35
C GLU A 85 0.11 1.35 8.28
N LEU A 86 -1.12 1.18 7.81
CA LEU A 86 -2.35 1.38 8.58
C LEU A 86 -2.55 0.25 9.61
N ARG A 87 -1.67 0.21 10.63
CA ARG A 87 -1.94 -0.49 11.89
C ARG A 87 -3.12 0.21 12.59
N THR A 88 -4.33 -0.13 12.16
CA THR A 88 -5.58 0.43 12.68
C THR A 88 -5.99 -0.35 13.93
N HIS A 89 -5.42 0.03 15.07
CA HIS A 89 -5.95 -0.41 16.34
C HIS A 89 -7.22 0.38 16.67
N ILE A 90 -8.33 -0.01 16.05
CA ILE A 90 -9.64 0.57 16.34
C ILE A 90 -10.14 -0.03 17.65
N ARG A 91 -10.33 0.84 18.64
CA ARG A 91 -10.74 0.47 19.99
C ARG A 91 -12.06 1.13 20.33
N PHE A 92 -12.83 0.43 21.14
CA PHE A 92 -14.11 0.89 21.65
C PHE A 92 -14.04 0.99 23.17
N GLN A 93 -14.87 1.85 23.75
CA GLN A 93 -15.08 1.86 25.19
C GLN A 93 -15.55 0.47 25.67
N TYR A 94 -15.20 0.10 26.90
CA TYR A 94 -15.56 -1.20 27.47
C TYR A 94 -17.08 -1.41 27.44
N ARG A 95 -17.53 -2.56 26.92
CA ARG A 95 -18.96 -2.89 26.73
C ARG A 95 -19.78 -1.81 26.02
N SER A 96 -19.15 -1.07 25.10
CA SER A 96 -19.79 0.00 24.34
C SER A 96 -19.54 -0.15 22.83
N THR A 97 -20.37 0.53 22.04
CA THR A 97 -20.23 0.73 20.59
C THR A 97 -19.51 2.04 20.26
N ASN A 98 -19.25 2.88 21.27
CA ASN A 98 -18.57 4.15 21.10
C ASN A 98 -17.07 3.93 20.88
N LEU A 99 -16.54 4.58 19.85
CA LEU A 99 -15.10 4.62 19.56
C LEU A 99 -14.35 5.32 20.70
N LEU A 100 -13.14 4.83 20.99
CA LEU A 100 -12.19 5.59 21.79
C LEU A 100 -11.59 6.71 20.93
N GLU A 101 -11.34 7.86 21.54
CA GLU A 101 -10.75 9.03 20.86
C GLU A 101 -9.40 8.71 20.20
N SER A 102 -8.61 7.83 20.81
CA SER A 102 -7.35 7.31 20.23
C SER A 102 -7.51 6.56 18.91
N SER A 103 -8.73 6.17 18.54
CA SER A 103 -9.04 5.49 17.27
C SER A 103 -9.37 6.46 16.14
N LEU A 104 -9.65 7.73 16.44
CA LEU A 104 -10.07 8.70 15.43
C LEU A 104 -8.95 9.05 14.45
N GLU A 105 -7.71 9.18 14.92
CA GLU A 105 -6.58 9.50 14.05
C GLU A 105 -6.26 8.35 13.06
N PRO A 106 -6.18 7.07 13.49
CA PRO A 106 -6.12 5.95 12.55
C PRO A 106 -7.27 5.91 11.54
N LEU A 107 -8.51 6.18 11.97
CA LEU A 107 -9.67 6.23 11.07
C LEU A 107 -9.56 7.34 10.05
N ARG A 108 -9.12 8.54 10.46
CA ARG A 108 -8.87 9.66 9.55
C ARG A 108 -7.82 9.32 8.50
N ARG A 109 -6.72 8.67 8.89
CA ARG A 109 -5.71 8.20 7.93
C ARG A 109 -6.28 7.17 6.95
N PHE A 110 -7.13 6.27 7.43
CA PHE A 110 -7.80 5.30 6.57
C PHE A 110 -8.81 5.95 5.60
N ALA A 111 -9.61 6.91 6.09
CA ALA A 111 -10.52 7.71 5.25
C ALA A 111 -9.76 8.45 4.15
N ASN A 112 -8.64 9.09 4.49
CA ASN A 112 -7.79 9.75 3.50
C ASN A 112 -7.26 8.78 2.43
N LEU A 113 -6.92 7.54 2.83
CA LEU A 113 -6.53 6.50 1.86
C LEU A 113 -7.69 6.12 0.93
N LEU A 114 -8.90 5.97 1.46
CA LEU A 114 -10.11 5.71 0.66
C LEU A 114 -10.37 6.82 -0.37
N LEU A 115 -10.18 8.08 0.03
CA LEU A 115 -10.35 9.24 -0.86
C LEU A 115 -9.32 9.26 -2.00
N GLN A 116 -8.11 8.73 -1.78
CA GLN A 116 -7.08 8.64 -2.80
C GLN A 116 -7.31 7.50 -3.80
N HIS A 117 -8.12 6.50 -3.43
CA HIS A 117 -8.38 5.29 -4.22
C HIS A 117 -9.89 5.06 -4.40
N PRO A 118 -10.59 5.88 -5.19
CA PRO A 118 -12.06 5.84 -5.32
C PRO A 118 -12.60 4.55 -5.96
N SER A 119 -11.75 3.76 -6.62
CA SER A 119 -12.08 2.44 -7.16
C SER A 119 -12.15 1.35 -6.08
N MET A 120 -11.68 1.62 -4.87
CA MET A 120 -11.61 0.66 -3.78
C MET A 120 -12.97 0.47 -3.10
N THR A 121 -13.33 -0.79 -2.86
CA THR A 121 -14.45 -1.15 -1.98
C THR A 121 -13.90 -1.80 -0.72
N VAL A 122 -14.35 -1.31 0.44
CA VAL A 122 -13.94 -1.85 1.75
C VAL A 122 -15.14 -2.46 2.46
N LYS A 123 -14.91 -3.62 3.07
CA LYS A 123 -15.84 -4.26 3.99
C LYS A 123 -15.34 -4.06 5.42
N ILE A 124 -16.16 -3.42 6.26
CA ILE A 124 -15.86 -3.24 7.68
C ILE A 124 -16.48 -4.41 8.44
N GLU A 125 -15.63 -5.19 9.09
CA GLU A 125 -16.01 -6.27 9.98
C GLU A 125 -15.59 -5.92 11.40
N ALA A 126 -16.45 -6.21 12.36
CA ALA A 126 -16.14 -6.03 13.77
C ALA A 126 -16.42 -7.34 14.50
N HIS A 127 -15.64 -7.57 15.55
CA HIS A 127 -15.73 -8.76 16.38
C HIS A 127 -15.86 -8.36 17.84
N CYS A 128 -16.59 -9.19 18.59
CA CYS A 128 -16.59 -9.15 20.04
C CYS A 128 -15.69 -10.26 20.56
N GLY A 129 -15.08 -10.03 21.72
CA GLY A 129 -14.37 -11.10 22.43
C GLY A 129 -15.33 -12.17 22.93
N LEU A 130 -14.76 -13.30 23.35
CA LEU A 130 -15.50 -14.47 23.81
C LEU A 130 -16.31 -14.22 25.10
N GLU A 131 -16.01 -13.13 25.80
CA GLU A 131 -16.71 -12.68 27.01
C GLU A 131 -18.13 -12.14 26.74
N ALA A 132 -18.46 -11.78 25.50
CA ALA A 132 -19.79 -11.29 25.14
C ALA A 132 -20.79 -12.45 25.06
N PRO A 133 -21.99 -12.35 25.67
CA PRO A 133 -23.04 -13.34 25.49
C PRO A 133 -23.35 -13.54 23.99
N ARG A 134 -23.45 -14.80 23.54
CA ARG A 134 -23.66 -15.12 22.10
C ARG A 134 -24.88 -14.43 21.50
N SER A 135 -25.93 -14.25 22.29
CA SER A 135 -27.16 -13.55 21.89
C SER A 135 -26.97 -12.06 21.62
N LEU A 136 -25.96 -11.43 22.22
CA LEU A 136 -25.68 -9.98 22.13
C LEU A 136 -24.44 -9.66 21.30
N GLY A 137 -23.50 -10.60 21.18
CA GLY A 137 -22.23 -10.38 20.49
C GLY A 137 -22.42 -9.95 19.03
N TYR A 138 -23.39 -10.56 18.33
CA TYR A 138 -23.67 -10.21 16.93
C TYR A 138 -24.20 -8.78 16.79
N SER A 139 -25.18 -8.38 17.61
CA SER A 139 -25.72 -7.01 17.57
C SER A 139 -24.65 -5.99 17.93
N PHE A 140 -23.82 -6.26 18.96
CA PHE A 140 -22.73 -5.38 19.36
C PHE A 140 -21.68 -5.21 18.27
N ALA A 141 -21.25 -6.31 17.65
CA ALA A 141 -20.32 -6.27 16.54
C ALA A 141 -20.87 -5.45 15.37
N ARG A 142 -22.14 -5.66 15.01
CA ARG A 142 -22.79 -4.91 13.93
C ARG A 142 -22.84 -3.41 14.21
N GLU A 143 -23.23 -3.01 15.42
CA GLU A 143 -23.27 -1.59 15.78
C GLU A 143 -21.86 -0.97 15.83
N ARG A 144 -20.84 -1.72 16.28
CA ARG A 144 -19.44 -1.25 16.22
C ARG A 144 -18.96 -1.03 14.78
N ALA A 145 -19.27 -1.95 13.86
CA ALA A 145 -18.95 -1.79 12.45
C ALA A 145 -19.66 -0.57 11.85
N LYS A 146 -20.91 -0.31 12.28
CA LYS A 146 -21.67 0.89 11.90
C LYS A 146 -21.00 2.17 12.41
N SER A 147 -20.59 2.23 13.68
CA SER A 147 -19.90 3.41 14.23
C SER A 147 -18.58 3.70 13.53
N VAL A 148 -17.83 2.68 13.10
CA VAL A 148 -16.64 2.86 12.27
C VAL A 148 -17.00 3.44 10.91
N ARG A 149 -18.06 2.92 10.27
CA ARG A 149 -18.52 3.42 8.97
C ARG A 149 -18.96 4.88 9.03
N GLU A 150 -19.63 5.30 10.11
CA GLU A 150 -20.07 6.69 10.30
C GLU A 150 -18.90 7.66 10.55
N ALA A 151 -17.76 7.13 11.02
CA ALA A 151 -16.55 7.90 11.28
C ALA A 151 -15.60 7.99 10.07
N LEU A 152 -15.88 7.27 8.98
CA LEU A 152 -15.14 7.28 7.72
C LEU A 152 -15.86 8.14 6.69
#